data_AF-A0A7V8WYB0-F1
#
_entry.id   AF-A0A7V8WYB0-F1
#
_cell.length_a   1.000
_cell.length_b   1.000
_cell.length_c   1.000
_cell.angle_alpha   90.00
_cell.angle_beta   90.00
_cell.angle_gamma   90.00
#
_symmetry.space_group_name_H-M   'P 1'
#
loop_
_entity.id
_entity.type
_entity.pdbx_description
1 polymer ?
#
loop_
_entity_poly.entity_id
_entity_poly.type
_entity_poly.pdbx_seq_one_letter_code
_entity_poly.pdbx_strand_id
1 'polypeptide(L)'
;MRLWKTELQRLADDTNLEISVCHFPPGTSKWNIEHRLWSFIAKNWRGQPLVSLRTMVELISATATCTGLTIQAGHDPNWYPKGVKISDAELAAVPLSPHDFHGDWNYNINAQPGMSSPTGLPCNFWTSTRSKA
;
A
#
# COMPACT_ATOMS: atom_id res chain seq x y z
N MET A 1 -2.05 12.20 8.39
CA MET A 1 -1.22 11.18 7.71
C MET A 1 0.26 11.53 7.87
N ARG A 2 0.86 11.31 9.05
CA ARG A 2 2.28 11.63 9.28
C ARG A 2 3.18 10.46 8.91
N LEU A 3 2.93 9.33 9.57
CA LEU A 3 3.63 8.06 9.33
C LEU A 3 3.62 7.66 7.86
N TRP A 4 2.50 7.84 7.16
CA TRP A 4 2.41 7.59 5.73
C TRP A 4 3.50 8.32 4.92
N LYS A 5 3.67 9.62 5.15
CA LYS A 5 4.62 10.44 4.38
C LYS A 5 6.06 10.06 4.70
N THR A 6 6.37 9.76 5.95
CA THR A 6 7.71 9.32 6.36
C THR A 6 8.05 7.93 5.83
N GLU A 7 7.11 6.98 5.85
CA GLU A 7 7.34 5.65 5.28
C GLU A 7 7.42 5.67 3.74
N LEU A 8 6.67 6.57 3.08
CA LEU A 8 6.85 6.79 1.64
C LEU A 8 8.22 7.39 1.31
N GLN A 9 8.72 8.32 2.13
CA GLN A 9 10.08 8.82 1.97
C GLN A 9 11.09 7.67 2.07
N ARG A 10 10.96 6.84 3.11
CA ARG A 10 11.82 5.67 3.28
C ARG A 10 11.74 4.72 2.09
N LEU A 11 10.55 4.46 1.56
CA LEU A 11 10.38 3.63 0.36
C LEU A 11 11.05 4.27 -0.87
N ALA A 12 10.92 5.59 -1.05
CA ALA A 12 11.58 6.32 -2.11
C ALA A 12 13.10 6.21 -2.00
N ASP A 13 13.65 6.34 -0.79
CA ASP A 13 15.09 6.18 -0.51
C ASP A 13 15.57 4.75 -0.80
N ASP A 14 14.85 3.75 -0.30
CA ASP A 14 15.19 2.32 -0.45
C ASP A 14 15.15 1.87 -1.92
N THR A 15 14.21 2.41 -2.70
CA THR A 15 14.04 2.07 -4.12
C THR A 15 14.79 2.99 -5.06
N ASN A 16 15.27 4.14 -4.57
CA ASN A 16 15.82 5.25 -5.35
C ASN A 16 14.86 5.70 -6.47
N LEU A 17 13.57 5.73 -6.19
CA LEU A 17 12.51 6.15 -7.12
C LEU A 17 11.78 7.38 -6.57
N GLU A 18 11.39 8.28 -7.48
CA GLU A 18 10.39 9.29 -7.15
C GLU A 18 9.02 8.61 -7.02
N ILE A 19 8.29 8.95 -5.97
CA ILE A 19 6.92 8.48 -5.73
C ILE A 19 5.96 9.64 -5.92
N SER A 20 5.09 9.54 -6.93
CA SER A 20 3.96 10.45 -7.10
C SER A 20 2.73 9.92 -6.37
N VAL A 21 2.19 10.70 -5.45
CA VAL A 21 0.96 10.40 -4.71
C VAL A 21 -0.17 11.24 -5.28
N CYS A 22 -1.19 10.57 -5.83
CA CYS A 22 -2.41 11.21 -6.32
C CYS A 22 -3.61 10.64 -5.56
N HIS A 23 -4.35 11.50 -4.86
CA HIS A 23 -5.53 11.07 -4.13
C HIS A 23 -6.78 11.16 -5.01
N PHE A 24 -7.64 10.16 -4.89
CA PHE A 24 -8.97 10.24 -5.45
C PHE A 24 -9.82 11.27 -4.70
N PRO A 25 -10.71 12.02 -5.38
CA PRO A 25 -11.66 12.88 -4.71
C PRO A 25 -12.57 12.10 -3.75
N PRO A 26 -13.06 12.72 -2.68
CA PRO A 26 -14.05 12.11 -1.79
C PRO A 26 -15.27 11.56 -2.56
N GLY A 27 -15.79 10.41 -2.14
CA GLY A 27 -17.01 9.82 -2.73
C GLY A 27 -16.82 9.07 -4.05
N THR A 28 -15.58 8.82 -4.48
CA THR A 28 -15.28 8.13 -5.76
C THR A 28 -14.99 6.64 -5.61
N SER A 29 -15.30 6.03 -4.45
CA SER A 29 -15.01 4.61 -4.18
C SER A 29 -15.62 3.66 -5.21
N LYS A 30 -16.77 3.98 -5.80
CA LYS A 30 -17.38 3.17 -6.89
C LYS A 30 -16.48 3.01 -8.12
N TRP A 31 -15.65 4.02 -8.42
CA TRP A 31 -14.84 4.08 -9.62
C TRP A 31 -13.38 3.69 -9.38
N ASN A 32 -13.01 3.44 -8.12
CA ASN A 32 -11.67 3.01 -7.79
C ASN A 32 -11.47 1.53 -8.13
N ILE A 33 -10.20 1.11 -8.20
CA ILE A 33 -9.84 -0.29 -8.44
C ILE A 33 -10.35 -1.21 -7.31
N GLU A 34 -10.46 -0.69 -6.09
CA GLU A 34 -10.93 -1.45 -4.93
C GLU A 34 -12.37 -1.93 -5.12
N HIS A 35 -13.28 -1.11 -5.65
CA HIS A 35 -14.65 -1.54 -5.90
C HIS A 35 -14.71 -2.63 -6.97
N ARG A 36 -13.90 -2.50 -8.03
CA ARG A 36 -13.78 -3.53 -9.06
C ARG A 36 -13.21 -4.82 -8.48
N LEU A 37 -12.26 -4.75 -7.55
CA LEU A 37 -11.66 -5.90 -6.88
C LEU A 37 -12.64 -6.56 -5.89
N TRP A 38 -13.12 -5.79 -4.92
CA TRP A 38 -13.96 -6.26 -3.81
C TRP A 38 -15.33 -6.76 -4.24
N SER A 39 -15.92 -6.20 -5.30
CA SER A 39 -17.20 -6.68 -5.82
C SER A 39 -17.13 -8.13 -6.28
N PHE A 40 -15.98 -8.59 -6.80
CA PHE A 40 -15.81 -9.99 -7.21
C PHE A 40 -15.35 -10.88 -6.05
N ILE A 41 -14.50 -10.38 -5.14
CA ILE A 41 -14.15 -11.11 -3.91
C ILE A 41 -15.43 -11.44 -3.12
N ALA A 42 -16.29 -10.45 -2.88
CA ALA A 42 -17.53 -10.63 -2.13
C ALA A 42 -18.49 -11.63 -2.81
N LYS A 43 -18.53 -11.66 -4.14
CA LYS A 43 -19.28 -12.69 -4.89
C LYS A 43 -18.70 -14.08 -4.67
N ASN A 44 -17.38 -14.22 -4.68
CA ASN A 44 -16.71 -15.50 -4.48
C ASN A 44 -16.91 -16.04 -3.05
N TRP A 45 -17.04 -15.14 -2.07
CA TRP A 45 -17.29 -15.49 -0.67
C TRP A 45 -18.75 -15.86 -0.36
N ARG A 46 -19.67 -15.68 -1.30
CA ARG A 46 -21.11 -15.82 -1.03
C ARG A 46 -21.43 -17.23 -0.53
N GLY A 47 -21.94 -17.31 0.71
CA GLY A 47 -22.33 -18.58 1.34
C GLY A 47 -21.16 -19.39 1.90
N GLN A 48 -19.94 -18.84 1.94
CA GLN A 48 -18.76 -19.50 2.50
C GLN A 48 -18.43 -18.94 3.89
N PRO A 49 -18.33 -19.78 4.93
CA PRO A 49 -17.97 -19.33 6.26
C PRO A 49 -16.47 -19.01 6.36
N LEU A 50 -16.12 -17.77 6.71
CA LEU A 50 -14.74 -17.28 6.83
C LEU A 50 -14.13 -17.64 8.18
N VAL A 51 -13.97 -18.94 8.46
CA VAL A 51 -13.61 -19.46 9.79
C VAL A 51 -12.11 -19.54 10.06
N SER A 52 -11.27 -19.36 9.04
CA SER A 52 -9.82 -19.37 9.19
C SER A 52 -9.15 -18.42 8.22
N LEU A 53 -7.96 -17.94 8.60
CA LEU A 53 -7.12 -17.11 7.74
C LEU A 53 -6.78 -17.83 6.42
N ARG A 54 -6.49 -19.13 6.49
CA ARG A 54 -6.25 -19.96 5.31
C ARG A 54 -7.45 -19.93 4.36
N THR A 55 -8.65 -20.17 4.89
CA THR A 55 -9.90 -20.11 4.11
C THR A 55 -10.08 -18.74 3.46
N MET A 56 -9.80 -17.65 4.19
CA MET A 56 -9.89 -16.31 3.63
C MET A 56 -8.89 -16.10 2.48
N VAL A 57 -7.62 -16.47 2.65
CA VAL A 57 -6.59 -16.33 1.61
C VAL A 57 -6.91 -17.17 0.36
N GLU A 58 -7.34 -18.42 0.56
CA GLU A 58 -7.74 -19.32 -0.54
C GLU A 58 -8.94 -18.74 -1.31
N LEU A 59 -9.96 -18.27 -0.61
CA LEU A 59 -11.15 -17.68 -1.25
C LEU A 59 -10.86 -16.35 -1.96
N ILE A 60 -9.96 -15.51 -1.42
CA ILE A 60 -9.55 -14.29 -2.14
C ILE A 60 -8.80 -14.67 -3.42
N SER A 61 -7.80 -15.54 -3.30
CA SER A 61 -6.93 -15.95 -4.42
C SER A 61 -7.68 -16.70 -5.52
N ALA A 62 -8.75 -17.41 -5.18
CA ALA A 62 -9.60 -18.11 -6.15
C ALA A 62 -10.48 -17.17 -7.00
N THR A 63 -10.50 -15.86 -6.72
CA THR A 63 -11.32 -14.90 -7.47
C THR A 63 -10.72 -14.67 -8.87
N ALA A 64 -11.47 -15.07 -9.90
CA ALA A 64 -11.13 -14.79 -11.29
C ALA A 64 -12.38 -14.41 -12.11
N THR A 65 -12.21 -13.61 -13.17
CA THR A 65 -13.30 -13.28 -14.12
C THR A 65 -12.94 -13.68 -15.55
N CYS A 66 -13.95 -13.97 -16.38
CA CYS A 66 -13.75 -14.23 -17.81
C CYS A 66 -13.16 -13.04 -18.58
N THR A 67 -13.22 -11.84 -18.00
CA THR A 67 -12.64 -10.60 -18.55
C THR A 67 -11.19 -10.37 -18.11
N GLY A 68 -10.57 -11.32 -17.40
CA GLY A 68 -9.13 -11.33 -17.12
C GLY A 68 -8.72 -10.83 -15.73
N LEU A 69 -9.65 -10.53 -14.81
CA LEU A 69 -9.25 -10.28 -13.42
C LEU A 69 -8.74 -11.59 -12.80
N THR A 70 -7.56 -11.52 -12.18
CA THR A 70 -7.01 -12.56 -11.31
C THR A 70 -6.46 -11.90 -10.06
N ILE A 71 -6.60 -12.56 -8.90
CA ILE A 71 -6.19 -11.99 -7.61
C ILE A 71 -5.14 -12.90 -6.97
N GLN A 72 -4.07 -12.29 -6.46
CA GLN A 72 -3.11 -12.95 -5.59
C GLN A 72 -3.33 -12.44 -4.17
N ALA A 73 -3.44 -13.36 -3.20
CA ALA A 73 -3.47 -13.03 -1.79
C ALA A 73 -2.48 -13.90 -1.02
N GLY A 74 -1.90 -13.32 0.03
CA GLY A 74 -0.95 -13.98 0.91
C GLY A 74 -1.18 -13.57 2.36
N HIS A 75 -0.76 -14.43 3.28
CA HIS A 75 -0.69 -14.07 4.69
C HIS A 75 0.57 -13.25 4.95
N ASP A 76 0.40 -12.06 5.52
CA ASP A 76 1.48 -11.27 6.09
C ASP A 76 1.57 -11.53 7.61
N PRO A 77 2.57 -12.28 8.09
CA PRO A 77 2.74 -12.56 9.52
C PRO A 77 3.39 -11.40 10.29
N ASN A 78 3.76 -10.30 9.62
CA ASN A 78 4.46 -9.19 10.26
C ASN A 78 3.58 -8.47 11.28
N TRP A 79 4.22 -7.98 12.34
CA TRP A 79 3.56 -7.16 13.35
C TRP A 79 3.89 -5.68 13.14
N TYR A 80 2.84 -4.86 13.07
CA TYR A 80 2.96 -3.42 12.88
C TYR A 80 2.58 -2.69 14.17
N PRO A 81 3.52 -1.95 14.80
CA PRO A 81 3.22 -1.21 16.02
C PRO A 81 2.14 -0.17 15.77
N LYS A 82 1.15 -0.13 16.66
CA LYS A 82 0.10 0.90 16.65
C LYS A 82 0.56 2.13 17.42
N GLY A 83 0.09 3.30 17.00
CA GLY A 83 0.32 4.55 17.73
C GLY A 83 1.74 5.11 17.59
N VAL A 84 2.46 4.73 16.52
CA VAL A 84 3.75 5.33 16.18
C VAL A 84 3.57 6.85 16.02
N LYS A 85 4.31 7.61 16.83
CA LYS A 85 4.29 9.07 16.81
C LYS A 85 5.42 9.57 15.94
N ILE A 86 5.09 10.50 15.04
CA ILE A 86 6.04 11.22 14.21
C ILE A 86 6.01 12.68 14.65
N SER A 87 7.16 13.17 15.10
CA SER A 87 7.38 14.55 15.51
C SER A 87 7.19 15.53 14.34
N ASP A 88 7.03 16.81 14.65
CA ASP A 88 6.97 17.86 13.64
C ASP A 88 8.27 17.97 12.83
N ALA A 89 9.42 17.77 13.49
CA ALA A 89 10.73 17.82 12.85
C ALA A 89 10.90 16.68 11.84
N GLU A 90 10.53 15.45 12.20
CA GLU A 90 10.57 14.30 11.28
C GLU A 90 9.64 14.50 10.09
N LEU A 91 8.43 15.02 10.30
CA LEU A 91 7.50 15.28 9.21
C LEU A 91 7.99 16.40 8.29
N ALA A 92 8.57 17.46 8.85
CA ALA A 92 9.09 18.60 8.09
C ALA A 92 10.33 18.24 7.26
N ALA A 93 11.07 17.19 7.66
CA ALA A 93 12.21 16.68 6.91
C ALA A 93 11.80 15.97 5.61
N VAL A 94 10.53 15.58 5.44
CA VAL A 94 10.08 14.90 4.22
C VAL A 94 10.00 15.91 3.05
N PRO A 95 10.81 15.76 1.99
CA PRO A 95 10.81 16.62 0.80
C PRO A 95 9.57 16.41 -0.09
N LEU A 96 8.44 16.98 0.34
CA LEU A 96 7.23 16.98 -0.48
C LEU A 96 7.29 18.06 -1.55
N SER A 97 7.00 17.69 -2.79
CA SER A 97 6.78 18.63 -3.90
C SER A 97 5.30 18.60 -4.30
N PRO A 98 4.48 19.59 -3.86
CA PRO A 98 3.07 19.65 -4.22
C PRO A 98 2.87 19.77 -5.74
N HIS A 99 1.81 19.14 -6.26
CA HIS A 99 1.42 19.31 -7.67
C HIS A 99 0.67 20.62 -7.89
N ASP A 100 0.70 21.15 -9.12
CA ASP A 100 -0.09 22.33 -9.51
C ASP A 100 -1.60 22.10 -9.34
N PHE A 101 -2.07 20.89 -9.62
CA PHE A 101 -3.46 20.50 -9.49
C PHE A 101 -3.70 19.74 -8.17
N HIS A 102 -4.45 20.36 -7.27
CA HIS A 102 -4.73 19.82 -5.92
C HIS A 102 -3.47 19.47 -5.13
N GLY A 103 -2.48 20.38 -5.07
CA GLY A 103 -1.24 20.19 -4.32
C GLY A 103 -1.40 20.00 -2.80
N ASP A 104 -2.58 20.33 -2.28
CA ASP A 104 -2.98 20.01 -0.91
C ASP A 104 -3.13 18.50 -0.69
N TRP A 105 -3.45 17.74 -1.76
CA TRP A 105 -3.62 16.29 -1.75
C TRP A 105 -2.52 15.56 -2.52
N ASN A 106 -2.10 16.12 -3.65
CA ASN A 106 -1.22 15.47 -4.61
C ASN A 106 0.20 16.02 -4.51
N TYR A 107 1.18 15.13 -4.42
CA TYR A 107 2.56 15.51 -4.22
C TYR A 107 3.51 14.43 -4.71
N ASN A 108 4.72 14.85 -5.08
CA ASN A 108 5.85 13.96 -5.28
C ASN A 108 6.69 13.87 -4.00
N ILE A 109 7.29 12.70 -3.81
CA ILE A 109 8.32 12.41 -2.83
C ILE A 109 9.55 11.95 -3.59
N ASN A 110 10.65 12.69 -3.45
CA ASN A 110 11.92 12.36 -4.09
C ASN A 110 12.82 11.55 -3.14
N ALA A 111 13.52 10.58 -3.69
CA ALA A 111 14.57 9.88 -2.96
C ALA A 111 15.67 10.86 -2.53
N GLN A 112 16.19 10.68 -1.32
CA GLN A 112 17.34 11.40 -0.77
C GLN A 112 18.52 10.43 -0.58
N PRO A 113 19.17 9.97 -1.67
CA PRO A 113 20.29 9.05 -1.60
C PRO A 113 21.47 9.73 -0.89
N GLY A 114 21.65 9.44 0.40
CA GLY A 114 22.72 10.01 1.23
C GLY A 114 22.32 10.34 2.67
N MET A 115 21.03 10.45 2.98
CA MET A 115 20.53 10.52 4.36
C MET A 115 20.10 9.12 4.80
N SER A 116 21.01 8.37 5.41
CA SER A 116 20.65 7.12 6.08
C SER A 116 19.64 7.43 7.20
N SER A 117 18.37 7.10 6.99
CA SER A 117 17.32 7.23 8.02
C SER A 117 17.76 6.52 9.30
N PRO A 118 17.78 7.21 10.47
CA PRO A 118 18.03 6.55 11.72
C PRO A 118 16.81 5.72 12.08
N THR A 119 17.06 4.49 12.53
CA THR A 119 16.08 3.53 13.08
C THR A 119 15.39 2.64 12.05
N GLY A 120 16.03 1.48 11.80
CA GLY A 120 15.42 0.37 11.10
C GLY A 120 14.29 -0.26 11.91
N LEU A 121 13.05 -0.05 11.47
CA LEU A 121 12.07 -1.14 11.52
C LEU A 121 12.35 -2.03 10.31
N PRO A 122 12.70 -3.33 10.47
CA PRO A 122 12.84 -4.22 9.33
C PRO A 122 11.44 -4.46 8.74
N CYS A 123 11.08 -3.67 7.72
CA CYS A 123 9.96 -3.99 6.84
C CYS A 123 10.56 -4.63 5.60
N ASN A 124 10.65 -5.95 5.61
CA ASN A 124 10.99 -6.74 4.43
C ASN A 124 9.78 -6.71 3.48
N PHE A 125 9.55 -5.57 2.83
CA PHE A 125 8.33 -5.31 2.08
C PHE A 125 8.33 -6.00 0.70
N TRP A 126 9.47 -6.54 0.24
CA TRP A 126 9.58 -7.21 -1.05
C TRP A 126 10.56 -8.40 -1.04
N THR A 127 10.09 -9.58 -0.61
CA THR A 127 10.64 -10.85 -1.13
C THR A 127 9.49 -11.71 -1.66
N SER A 128 8.89 -11.28 -2.76
CA SER A 128 8.15 -12.21 -3.61
C SER A 128 9.17 -13.10 -4.31
N THR A 129 9.31 -14.33 -3.82
CA THR A 129 9.94 -15.40 -4.57
C THR A 129 9.20 -15.57 -5.89
N ARG A 130 9.82 -15.12 -7.00
CA ARG A 130 9.53 -15.66 -8.32
C ARG A 130 9.80 -17.17 -8.27
N SER A 131 8.79 -17.98 -8.00
CA SER A 131 8.84 -19.37 -8.42
C SER A 131 8.71 -19.35 -9.93
N LYS A 132 9.81 -19.67 -10.61
CA LYS A 132 9.80 -20.00 -12.03
C LYS A 132 8.89 -21.21 -12.26
N ALA A 133 8.36 -21.24 -13.49
CA ALA A 133 7.55 -22.27 -14.13
C ALA A 133 7.95 -23.71 -13.80
#